data_AF-A0A656D9I7-F1
#
_entry.id   AF-A0A656D9I7-F1
#
_cell.length_a   1.000
_cell.length_b   1.000
_cell.length_c   1.000
_cell.angle_alpha   90.00
_cell.angle_beta   90.00
_cell.angle_gamma   90.00
#
_symmetry.space_group_name_H-M   'P 1'
#
loop_
_entity.id
_entity.type
_entity.pdbx_description
1 polymer ?
#
loop_
_entity_poly.entity_id
_entity_poly.type
_entity_poly.pdbx_seq_one_letter_code
_entity_poly.pdbx_strand_id
1 'polypeptide(L)' 'MSKQRKSLNMFHLPAKVIKDRYRLCPKCGNFAHFSLEQFYCVVCGTKMIEECKRCKEPIIYPTSKFCPICGESYLEI' A
#
# COMPACT_ATOMS: atom_id res chain seq x y z
N MET A 1 45.81 28.26 8.68
CA MET A 1 45.00 28.11 7.44
C MET A 1 43.95 27.04 7.68
N SER A 2 42.76 27.45 8.13
CA SER A 2 41.70 26.54 8.61
C SER A 2 40.70 26.25 7.49
N LYS A 3 40.68 25.02 6.97
CA LYS A 3 39.71 24.58 5.96
C LYS A 3 38.35 24.32 6.65
N GLN A 4 37.41 25.24 6.44
CA GLN A 4 36.00 25.12 6.82
C GLN A 4 35.38 23.87 6.18
N ARG A 5 34.90 22.94 7.01
CA ARG A 5 34.05 21.82 6.56
C ARG A 5 32.67 22.40 6.24
N LYS A 6 32.27 22.37 4.98
CA LYS A 6 30.91 22.73 4.55
C LYS A 6 29.93 21.74 5.19
N SER A 7 29.13 22.23 6.13
CA SER A 7 27.98 21.51 6.67
C SER A 7 26.98 21.26 5.54
N LEU A 8 26.69 20.01 5.23
CA LEU A 8 25.62 19.64 4.31
C LEU A 8 24.30 19.77 5.08
N ASN A 9 23.57 20.85 4.82
CA ASN A 9 22.19 21.03 5.30
C ASN A 9 21.27 20.00 4.60
N MET A 10 20.87 18.97 5.34
CA MET A 10 19.95 17.91 4.93
C MET A 10 18.55 18.13 5.54
N PHE A 11 17.96 19.30 5.30
CA PHE A 11 16.54 19.52 5.55
C PHE A 11 15.98 20.26 4.34
N HIS A 12 15.05 19.65 3.62
CA HIS A 12 13.89 20.30 2.99
C HIS A 12 13.09 19.23 2.23
N LEU A 13 11.99 18.78 2.84
CA LEU A 13 10.73 18.44 2.18
C LEU A 13 9.74 18.01 3.29
N PRO A 14 8.65 18.75 3.57
CA PRO A 14 7.46 18.09 4.08
C PRO A 14 6.82 17.38 2.89
N ALA A 15 7.45 16.29 2.45
CA ALA A 15 6.84 15.40 1.48
C ALA A 15 5.58 14.88 2.16
N LYS A 16 4.41 15.31 1.68
CA LYS A 16 3.14 14.69 1.99
C LYS A 16 3.37 13.19 1.83
N VAL A 17 3.35 12.42 2.92
CA VAL A 17 3.59 10.97 2.86
C VAL A 17 2.45 10.38 2.04
N ILE A 18 2.67 10.19 0.74
CA ILE A 18 1.76 9.47 -0.11
C ILE A 18 1.91 8.03 0.36
N LYS A 19 0.92 7.56 1.14
CA LYS A 19 0.87 6.17 1.54
C LYS A 19 0.70 5.33 0.29
N ASP A 20 1.60 4.36 0.09
CA ASP A 20 1.53 3.41 -1.02
C ASP A 20 0.18 2.69 -1.01
N ARG A 21 -0.38 2.48 -2.21
CA ARG A 21 -1.65 1.77 -2.40
C ARG A 21 -1.38 0.43 -3.06
N TYR A 22 -2.23 -0.53 -2.74
CA TYR A 22 -2.08 -1.89 -3.19
C TYR A 22 -3.40 -2.42 -3.75
N ARG A 23 -3.26 -3.36 -4.67
CA ARG A 23 -4.34 -4.29 -5.01
C ARG A 23 -4.12 -5.56 -4.21
N LEU A 24 -5.19 -6.12 -3.67
CA LEU A 24 -5.16 -7.35 -2.88
C LEU A 24 -6.07 -8.40 -3.51
N CYS A 25 -5.62 -9.65 -3.55
CA CYS A 25 -6.45 -10.78 -3.94
C CYS A 25 -7.30 -11.19 -2.74
N PRO A 26 -8.65 -11.08 -2.80
CA PRO A 26 -9.51 -11.47 -1.68
C PRO A 26 -9.56 -12.99 -1.46
N LYS A 27 -9.12 -13.80 -2.44
CA LYS A 27 -9.16 -15.26 -2.34
C LYS A 27 -7.92 -15.87 -1.68
N CYS A 28 -6.72 -15.34 -1.97
CA CYS A 28 -5.47 -15.94 -1.50
C CYS A 28 -4.54 -14.96 -0.76
N GLY A 29 -4.91 -13.69 -0.64
CA GLY A 29 -4.10 -12.68 0.04
C GLY A 29 -2.86 -12.20 -0.71
N ASN A 30 -2.59 -12.70 -1.92
CA ASN A 30 -1.52 -12.14 -2.76
C ASN A 30 -1.81 -10.68 -3.13
N PHE A 31 -0.79 -9.84 -3.24
CA PHE A 31 -0.95 -8.41 -3.50
C PHE A 31 0.04 -7.88 -4.52
N ALA A 32 -0.28 -6.72 -5.08
CA ALA A 32 0.57 -5.99 -6.02
C ALA A 32 0.46 -4.50 -5.74
N HIS A 33 1.54 -3.76 -6.02
CA HIS A 33 1.51 -2.31 -5.94
C HIS A 33 0.52 -1.75 -6.97
N PHE A 34 -0.22 -0.69 -6.62
CA PHE A 34 -1.27 -0.12 -7.45
C PHE A 34 -0.77 0.39 -8.82
N SER A 35 0.51 0.75 -8.93
CA SER A 35 1.10 1.23 -10.19
C SER A 35 1.35 0.13 -11.24
N LEU A 36 1.26 -1.15 -10.88
CA LEU A 36 1.64 -2.26 -11.78
C LEU A 36 0.53 -2.69 -12.76
N GLU A 37 -0.62 -1.98 -12.79
CA GLU A 37 -1.79 -2.30 -13.63
C GLU A 37 -2.23 -3.78 -13.56
N GLN A 38 -1.91 -4.47 -12.46
CA GLN A 38 -2.23 -5.87 -12.24
C GLN A 38 -3.63 -6.01 -11.65
N PHE A 39 -4.64 -6.14 -12.51
CA PHE A 39 -6.05 -6.26 -12.07
C PHE A 39 -6.47 -7.67 -11.64
N TYR A 40 -5.68 -8.69 -11.98
CA TYR A 40 -5.96 -10.09 -11.67
C TYR A 40 -4.78 -10.73 -10.93
N CYS A 41 -5.09 -11.62 -9.99
CA CYS A 41 -4.08 -12.29 -9.18
C CYS A 41 -3.25 -13.26 -10.03
N VAL A 42 -1.92 -13.06 -10.04
CA VAL A 42 -0.97 -13.96 -10.72
C VAL A 42 -0.93 -15.38 -10.15
N VAL A 43 -1.44 -15.58 -8.92
CA VAL A 43 -1.45 -16.90 -8.26
C VAL A 43 -2.70 -17.70 -8.57
N CYS A 44 -3.89 -17.07 -8.58
CA CYS A 44 -5.17 -17.79 -8.66
C CYS A 44 -6.17 -17.24 -9.69
N GLY A 45 -5.80 -16.20 -10.44
CA GLY A 45 -6.66 -15.58 -11.47
C GLY A 45 -7.81 -14.71 -10.95
N THR A 46 -8.03 -14.65 -9.63
CA THR A 46 -9.11 -13.84 -9.04
C THR A 46 -8.88 -12.34 -9.27
N LYS A 47 -9.95 -11.60 -9.60
CA LYS A 47 -9.90 -10.13 -9.70
C LYS A 47 -9.49 -9.51 -8.37
N MET A 48 -8.52 -8.61 -8.41
CA MET A 48 -7.97 -7.98 -7.22
C MET A 48 -8.86 -6.79 -6.79
N ILE A 49 -8.94 -6.55 -5.49
CA ILE A 49 -9.62 -5.41 -4.89
C ILE A 49 -8.61 -4.29 -4.58
N GLU A 50 -9.05 -3.04 -4.69
CA GLU A 50 -8.20 -1.85 -4.44
C GLU A 50 -8.59 -1.13 -3.14
N GLU A 51 -9.76 -1.47 -2.60
CA GLU A 51 -10.42 -0.84 -1.46
C GLU A 51 -11.11 -1.90 -0.60
N CYS A 52 -11.37 -1.56 0.66
CA CYS A 52 -12.22 -2.36 1.52
C CYS A 52 -13.62 -2.50 0.92
N LYS A 53 -14.11 -3.74 0.80
CA LYS A 53 -15.45 -4.03 0.26
C LYS A 53 -16.56 -3.32 1.05
N ARG A 54 -16.38 -3.14 2.37
CA ARG A 54 -17.35 -2.51 3.29
C ARG A 54 -17.21 -1.00 3.41
N CYS A 55 -16.05 -0.49 3.83
CA CYS A 55 -15.88 0.95 4.12
C CYS A 55 -15.24 1.78 2.99
N LYS A 56 -14.83 1.14 1.88
CA LYS A 56 -14.24 1.81 0.71
C LYS A 56 -12.89 2.48 0.96
N GLU A 57 -12.29 2.28 2.14
CA GLU A 57 -10.93 2.74 2.40
C GLU A 57 -9.93 2.04 1.46
N PRO A 58 -9.01 2.77 0.80
CA PRO A 58 -7.94 2.19 0.00
C PRO A 58 -7.09 1.19 0.78
N ILE A 59 -6.61 0.16 0.09
CA ILE A 59 -5.73 -0.84 0.72
C ILE A 59 -4.31 -0.29 0.77
N ILE A 60 -3.89 0.11 1.97
CA ILE A 60 -2.54 0.62 2.27
C ILE A 60 -1.69 -0.45 2.97
N TYR A 61 -2.32 -1.35 3.73
CA TYR A 61 -1.67 -2.40 4.50
C TYR A 61 -2.07 -3.78 3.95
N PRO A 62 -1.53 -4.21 2.79
CA PRO A 62 -1.99 -5.41 2.09
C PRO A 62 -1.69 -6.71 2.84
N THR A 63 -0.75 -6.69 3.80
CA THR A 63 -0.41 -7.83 4.65
C THR A 63 -1.41 -8.02 5.81
N SER A 64 -2.25 -7.02 6.09
CA SER A 64 -3.29 -7.13 7.11
C SER A 64 -4.43 -8.01 6.60
N LYS A 65 -4.94 -8.91 7.45
CA LYS A 65 -6.12 -9.73 7.11
C LYS A 65 -7.43 -8.95 7.16
N PHE A 66 -7.48 -7.92 8.00
CA PHE A 66 -8.66 -7.11 8.28
C PHE A 66 -8.40 -5.62 7.98
N CYS A 67 -9.45 -4.91 7.60
CA CYS A 67 -9.41 -3.48 7.40
C CYS A 67 -9.16 -2.76 8.73
N PRO A 68 -8.13 -1.89 8.82
CA PRO A 68 -7.82 -1.17 10.06
C PRO A 68 -8.86 -0.10 10.41
N ILE A 69 -9.76 0.24 9.48
CA ILE A 69 -10.80 1.26 9.68
C ILE A 69 -12.10 0.64 10.19
N CYS A 70 -12.59 -0.43 9.56
CA CYS A 70 -13.90 -1.01 9.89
C CYS A 70 -13.87 -2.46 10.41
N GLY A 71 -12.69 -3.07 10.50
CA GLY A 71 -12.52 -4.45 10.96
C GLY A 71 -12.97 -5.53 9.97
N GLU A 72 -13.49 -5.16 8.80
CA GLU A 72 -13.94 -6.13 7.80
C GLU A 72 -12.78 -6.98 7.28
N SER A 73 -13.02 -8.28 7.07
CA SER A 73 -12.03 -9.13 6.42
C SER A 73 -11.81 -8.67 4.98
N TYR A 74 -10.54 -8.59 4.58
CA TYR A 74 -10.23 -8.43 3.15
C TYR A 74 -10.40 -9.75 2.38
N LEU A 75 -10.33 -10.88 3.08
CA LEU A 75 -10.43 -12.20 2.50
C LEU A 75 -11.88 -12.69 2.47
N GLU A 76 -12.22 -13.41 1.41
CA GLU A 76 -13.45 -14.20 1.28
C GLU A 76 -13.32 -15.43 2.19
N ILE A 77 -13.93 -15.33 3.37
CA ILE A 77 -14.07 -16.42 4.35
C ILE A 77 -15.48 -17.00 4.27
#